data_AF-A0A923B6U2-F1
#
_entry.id   AF-A0A923B6U2-F1
#
_cell.length_a   1.000
_cell.length_b   1.000
_cell.length_c   1.000
_cell.angle_alpha   90.00
_cell.angle_beta   90.00
_cell.angle_gamma   90.00
#
_symmetry.space_group_name_H-M   'P 1'
#
loop_
_entity.id
_entity.type
_entity.pdbx_description
1 polymer ?
#
loop_
_entity_poly.entity_id
_entity_poly.type
_entity_poly.pdbx_seq_one_letter_code
_entity_poly.pdbx_strand_id
1 'polypeptide(L)'
;MRQGVPLLVLRVLGGGLALSLMIGEGIRTWGTGRPWPFWFDDYWSGGLLLAGAILMARPTPLRSHLFITGWAACLGMLFGSFFGKIYDPGGSDPGNFDLGILTILIGMAFATALVGLIWSLFEVARK
;
A
#
# COMPACT_ATOMS: atom_id res chain seq x y z
N MET A 1 28.48 -4.81 -9.60
CA MET A 1 27.53 -3.88 -8.95
C MET A 1 26.12 -4.30 -9.33
N ARG A 2 25.27 -4.77 -8.41
CA ARG A 2 23.87 -5.09 -8.73
C ARG A 2 23.19 -3.79 -9.17
N GLN A 3 22.64 -3.74 -10.39
CA GLN A 3 21.81 -2.62 -10.82
C GLN A 3 20.56 -2.62 -9.93
N GLY A 4 20.49 -1.67 -9.00
CA GLY A 4 19.31 -1.48 -8.15
C GLY A 4 18.18 -0.82 -8.93
N VAL A 5 16.95 -0.98 -8.45
CA VAL A 5 15.80 -0.24 -9.00
C VAL A 5 16.00 1.25 -8.73
N PRO A 6 15.82 2.14 -9.73
CA PRO A 6 15.99 3.58 -9.52
C PRO A 6 15.05 4.09 -8.42
N LEU A 7 15.56 4.93 -7.53
CA LEU A 7 14.76 5.52 -6.45
C LEU A 7 13.50 6.23 -6.97
N LEU A 8 13.57 6.85 -8.15
CA LEU A 8 12.41 7.46 -8.80
C LEU A 8 11.28 6.43 -9.03
N VAL A 9 11.62 5.23 -9.50
CA VAL A 9 10.64 4.15 -9.74
C VAL A 9 9.98 3.75 -8.43
N LEU A 10 10.75 3.54 -7.36
CA LEU A 10 10.20 3.19 -6.05
C LEU A 10 9.23 4.26 -5.53
N ARG A 11 9.60 5.54 -5.69
CA ARG A 11 8.75 6.66 -5.27
C ARG A 11 7.46 6.75 -6.09
N VAL A 12 7.54 6.56 -7.40
CA VAL A 12 6.36 6.55 -8.29
C VAL A 12 5.44 5.38 -7.95
N LEU A 13 6.00 4.18 -7.73
CA LEU A 13 5.23 3.01 -7.30
C LEU A 13 4.57 3.24 -5.94
N GLY A 14 5.31 3.77 -4.95
CA GLY A 14 4.78 4.04 -3.62
C GLY A 14 3.69 5.10 -3.63
N GLY A 15 3.91 6.22 -4.32
CA GLY A 15 2.90 7.27 -4.47
C GLY A 15 1.67 6.80 -5.23
N GLY A 16 1.86 6.07 -6.33
CA GLY A 16 0.78 5.50 -7.12
C GLY A 16 -0.07 4.51 -6.33
N LEU A 17 0.57 3.58 -5.61
CA LEU A 17 -0.13 2.63 -4.75
C LEU A 17 -0.90 3.35 -3.64
N ALA A 18 -0.27 4.30 -2.94
CA ALA A 18 -0.93 5.07 -1.89
C ALA A 18 -2.20 5.78 -2.37
N LEU A 19 -2.12 6.47 -3.52
CA LEU A 19 -3.27 7.15 -4.11
C LEU A 19 -4.34 6.14 -4.55
N SER A 20 -3.94 5.01 -5.12
CA SER A 20 -4.88 3.97 -5.54
C SER A 20 -5.67 3.37 -4.37
N LEU A 21 -5.04 3.19 -3.20
CA LEU A 21 -5.72 2.71 -1.99
C LEU A 21 -6.74 3.75 -1.49
N MET A 22 -6.30 5.00 -1.34
CA MET A 22 -7.16 6.08 -0.83
C MET A 22 -8.35 6.37 -1.76
N ILE A 23 -8.13 6.37 -3.07
CA ILE A 23 -9.20 6.59 -4.07
C ILE A 23 -10.09 5.35 -4.15
N GLY A 24 -9.50 4.17 -4.22
CA GLY A 24 -10.20 2.90 -4.29
C GLY A 24 -11.12 2.71 -3.09
N GLU A 25 -10.64 2.97 -1.87
CA GLU A 25 -11.45 2.85 -0.67
C GLU A 25 -12.54 3.94 -0.59
N GLY A 26 -12.25 5.15 -1.06
CA GLY A 26 -13.25 6.20 -1.23
C GLY A 26 -14.41 5.75 -2.13
N ILE A 27 -14.11 5.14 -3.28
CA ILE A 27 -15.11 4.57 -4.20
C ILE A 27 -15.84 3.41 -3.52
N ARG A 28 -15.11 2.49 -2.88
CA ARG A 28 -15.63 1.27 -2.25
C ARG A 28 -16.63 1.56 -1.15
N THR A 29 -16.38 2.61 -0.36
CA THR A 29 -17.15 2.97 0.84
C THR A 29 -18.29 3.95 0.55
N TRP A 30 -18.24 4.71 -0.55
CA TRP A 30 -19.21 5.75 -0.84
C TRP A 30 -20.66 5.25 -0.79
N GLY A 31 -21.49 5.80 0.11
CA GLY A 31 -22.90 5.45 0.24
C GLY A 31 -23.20 4.07 0.85
N THR A 32 -22.18 3.30 1.27
CA THR A 32 -22.35 1.94 1.81
C THR A 32 -22.66 1.88 3.31
N GLY A 33 -22.42 2.97 4.05
CA GLY A 33 -22.59 3.00 5.51
C GLY A 33 -21.54 2.21 6.29
N ARG A 34 -20.44 1.78 5.66
CA ARG A 34 -19.36 1.03 6.31
C ARG A 34 -18.72 1.82 7.47
N PRO A 35 -18.48 1.17 8.64
CA PRO A 35 -17.93 1.86 9.80
C PRO A 35 -16.52 2.40 9.53
N TRP A 36 -16.23 3.60 10.03
CA TRP A 36 -15.02 4.35 9.70
C TRP A 36 -13.68 3.66 9.98
N PRO A 37 -13.51 2.85 11.04
CA PRO A 37 -12.22 2.20 11.29
C PRO A 37 -11.82 1.19 10.20
N PHE A 38 -12.77 0.63 9.47
CA PHE A 38 -12.56 -0.39 8.44
C PHE A 38 -12.19 0.16 7.06
N TRP A 39 -12.14 1.47 6.93
CA TRP A 39 -11.71 2.14 5.71
C TRP A 39 -10.67 3.23 5.96
N PHE A 40 -10.54 3.68 7.21
CA PHE A 40 -9.52 4.66 7.61
C PHE A 40 -8.10 4.09 7.58
N ASP A 41 -7.93 2.78 7.77
CA ASP A 41 -6.65 2.11 7.67
C ASP A 41 -6.01 2.28 6.28
N ASP A 42 -6.78 2.26 5.19
CA ASP A 42 -6.31 2.57 3.84
C ASP A 42 -5.79 4.01 3.72
N TYR A 43 -6.47 4.99 4.33
CA TYR A 43 -6.02 6.38 4.34
C TYR A 43 -4.79 6.59 5.22
N TRP A 44 -4.72 5.92 6.37
CA TRP A 44 -3.59 5.97 7.27
C TRP A 44 -2.34 5.38 6.62
N SER A 45 -2.47 4.16 6.10
CA SER A 45 -1.42 3.43 5.41
C SER A 45 -0.97 4.13 4.14
N GLY A 46 -1.93 4.52 3.28
CA GLY A 46 -1.68 5.29 2.07
C GLY A 46 -1.02 6.63 2.36
N GLY A 47 -1.49 7.36 3.39
CA GLY A 47 -0.91 8.63 3.82
C GLY A 47 0.56 8.50 4.24
N LEU A 48 0.90 7.48 5.03
CA LEU A 48 2.28 7.20 5.43
C LEU A 48 3.17 6.86 4.22
N LEU A 49 2.69 5.99 3.33
CA LEU A 49 3.42 5.60 2.13
C LEU A 49 3.63 6.78 1.18
N LEU A 50 2.60 7.61 0.97
CA LEU A 50 2.67 8.81 0.14
C LEU A 50 3.63 9.84 0.72
N ALA A 51 3.56 10.09 2.03
CA ALA A 51 4.51 10.98 2.71
C ALA A 51 5.95 10.48 2.55
N GLY A 52 6.19 9.18 2.73
CA GLY A 52 7.49 8.56 2.49
C GLY A 52 7.98 8.74 1.04
N ALA A 53 7.11 8.51 0.05
CA ALA A 53 7.44 8.65 -1.37
C ALA A 53 7.80 10.09 -1.76
N ILE A 54 7.10 11.08 -1.19
CA ILE A 54 7.37 12.51 -1.38
C ILE A 54 8.71 12.88 -0.72
N LEU A 55 8.89 12.52 0.55
CA LEU A 55 10.09 12.86 1.32
C LEU A 55 11.36 12.24 0.75
N MET A 56 11.28 11.03 0.19
CA MET A 56 12.39 10.36 -0.47
C MET A 56 12.89 11.06 -1.75
N ALA A 57 12.28 12.19 -2.15
CA ALA A 57 12.86 13.08 -3.15
C ALA A 57 14.24 13.64 -2.77
N ARG A 58 14.52 13.78 -1.47
CA ARG A 58 15.86 14.16 -0.98
C ARG A 58 16.24 13.19 0.15
N PRO A 59 16.97 12.09 -0.15
CA PRO A 59 17.21 11.00 0.78
C PRO A 59 17.97 11.44 2.03
N THR A 60 17.48 11.02 3.19
CA THR A 60 18.20 11.06 4.47
C THR A 60 17.91 9.76 5.23
N PRO A 61 18.67 9.39 6.28
CA PRO A 61 18.39 8.19 7.06
C PRO A 61 16.93 8.17 7.59
N LEU A 62 16.47 9.28 8.17
CA LEU A 62 15.11 9.41 8.68
C LEU A 62 14.05 9.23 7.58
N ARG A 63 14.23 9.88 6.43
CA ARG A 63 13.26 9.80 5.31
C ARG A 63 13.19 8.40 4.70
N SER A 64 14.32 7.72 4.69
CA SER A 64 14.42 6.32 4.27
C SER A 64 13.64 5.39 5.19
N HIS A 65 13.80 5.57 6.51
CA HIS A 65 13.02 4.82 7.49
C HIS A 65 11.53 5.10 7.38
N LEU A 66 11.13 6.38 7.21
CA LEU A 66 9.72 6.73 6.99
C LEU A 66 9.13 6.04 5.75
N PHE A 67 9.89 5.97 4.65
CA PHE A 67 9.44 5.29 3.44
C PHE A 67 9.32 3.78 3.63
N ILE A 68 10.27 3.14 4.30
CA ILE A 68 10.19 1.71 4.67
C ILE A 68 8.98 1.46 5.58
N THR A 69 8.75 2.30 6.58
CA THR A 69 7.60 2.18 7.47
C THR A 69 6.28 2.30 6.71
N GLY A 70 6.18 3.22 5.74
CA GLY A 70 5.01 3.33 4.88
C GLY A 70 4.75 2.05 4.07
N TRP A 71 5.80 1.46 3.46
CA TRP A 71 5.68 0.18 2.78
C TRP A 71 5.27 -0.96 3.72
N ALA A 72 5.85 -1.04 4.91
CA ALA A 72 5.57 -2.08 5.89
C ALA A 72 4.14 -1.99 6.44
N ALA A 73 3.66 -0.78 6.76
CA ALA A 73 2.28 -0.55 7.17
C ALA A 73 1.29 -0.96 6.07
N CYS A 74 1.59 -0.59 4.82
CA CYS A 74 0.81 -0.97 3.65
C CYS A 74 0.76 -2.48 3.43
N LEU A 75 1.91 -3.15 3.50
CA LEU A 75 1.98 -4.60 3.38
C LEU A 75 1.18 -5.32 4.48
N GLY A 76 1.31 -4.88 5.74
CA GLY A 76 0.61 -5.48 6.87
C GLY A 76 -0.90 -5.36 6.78
N MET A 77 -1.40 -4.18 6.41
CA MET A 77 -2.82 -3.93 6.16
C MET A 77 -3.35 -4.78 5.00
N LEU A 78 -2.64 -4.79 3.86
CA LEU A 78 -3.03 -5.56 2.67
C LEU A 78 -3.00 -7.07 2.92
N PHE A 79 -2.09 -7.57 3.77
CA PHE A 79 -2.04 -8.98 4.14
C PHE A 79 -3.37 -9.46 4.72
N GLY A 80 -3.87 -8.77 5.75
CA GLY A 80 -5.15 -9.11 6.38
C GLY A 80 -6.31 -8.98 5.39
N SER A 81 -6.33 -7.89 4.61
CA SER A 81 -7.39 -7.63 3.64
C SER A 81 -7.45 -8.63 2.49
N PHE A 82 -6.29 -9.06 1.97
CA PHE A 82 -6.18 -10.02 0.86
C PHE A 82 -6.57 -11.42 1.29
N PHE A 83 -5.92 -11.94 2.35
CA PHE A 83 -6.15 -13.31 2.79
C PHE A 83 -7.51 -13.48 3.46
N GLY A 84 -8.07 -12.44 4.06
CA GLY A 84 -9.47 -12.44 4.52
C GLY A 84 -10.45 -12.72 3.38
N LYS A 85 -10.25 -12.13 2.20
CA LYS A 85 -11.12 -12.34 1.04
C LYS A 85 -10.97 -13.72 0.40
N ILE A 86 -9.77 -14.30 0.47
CA ILE A 86 -9.50 -15.64 -0.08
C ILE A 86 -10.07 -16.73 0.82
N TYR A 87 -9.84 -16.63 2.13
CA TYR A 87 -10.16 -17.70 3.07
C TYR A 87 -11.52 -17.55 3.75
N ASP A 88 -12.05 -16.33 3.86
CA ASP A 88 -13.39 -16.03 4.36
C ASP A 88 -14.12 -15.01 3.45
N PRO A 89 -14.47 -15.41 2.21
CA PRO A 89 -15.21 -14.53 1.31
C PRO A 89 -16.61 -14.19 1.83
N GLY A 90 -17.21 -15.03 2.68
CA GLY A 90 -18.54 -14.81 3.25
C GLY A 90 -18.57 -13.70 4.31
N GLY A 91 -17.48 -13.51 5.05
CA GLY A 91 -17.31 -12.40 6.00
C GLY A 91 -16.82 -11.09 5.35
N SER A 92 -16.52 -11.10 4.05
CA SER A 92 -15.98 -9.94 3.34
C SER A 92 -17.09 -9.04 2.82
N ASP A 93 -17.08 -7.77 3.22
CA ASP A 93 -17.91 -6.73 2.61
C ASP A 93 -17.13 -6.09 1.45
N PRO A 94 -17.54 -6.29 0.17
CA PRO A 94 -16.86 -5.73 -0.99
C PRO A 94 -17.22 -4.26 -1.26
N GLY A 95 -18.25 -3.71 -0.60
CA GLY A 95 -18.80 -2.38 -0.87
C GLY A 95 -19.29 -2.24 -2.32
N ASN A 96 -18.90 -1.15 -2.98
CA ASN A 96 -19.29 -0.86 -4.37
C ASN A 96 -18.55 -1.68 -5.45
N PHE A 97 -17.68 -2.61 -5.08
CA PHE A 97 -16.96 -3.46 -6.02
C PHE A 97 -17.56 -4.87 -6.08
N ASP A 98 -17.32 -5.56 -7.19
CA ASP A 98 -17.42 -7.03 -7.22
C ASP A 98 -16.31 -7.64 -6.34
N LEU A 99 -16.64 -8.68 -5.56
CA LEU A 99 -15.70 -9.30 -4.63
C LEU A 99 -14.50 -9.93 -5.35
N GLY A 100 -14.72 -10.56 -6.51
CA GLY A 100 -13.65 -11.18 -7.30
C GLY A 100 -12.69 -10.13 -7.83
N ILE A 101 -13.23 -9.07 -8.45
CA ILE A 101 -12.43 -7.93 -8.96
C ILE A 101 -11.64 -7.28 -7.82
N LEU A 102 -12.29 -7.00 -6.69
CA LEU A 102 -11.65 -6.39 -5.52
C LEU A 102 -10.49 -7.25 -5.00
N THR A 103 -10.70 -8.57 -4.92
CA THR A 103 -9.66 -9.51 -4.44
C THR A 103 -8.44 -9.49 -5.36
N ILE A 104 -8.64 -9.42 -6.69
CA ILE A 104 -7.54 -9.30 -7.65
C ILE A 104 -6.79 -7.97 -7.47
N LEU A 105 -7.52 -6.86 -7.36
CA LEU A 105 -6.91 -5.53 -7.15
C LEU A 105 -6.07 -5.49 -5.87
N ILE A 106 -6.60 -6.00 -4.76
CA ILE A 106 -5.89 -6.07 -3.48
C ILE A 106 -4.69 -7.01 -3.57
N GLY A 107 -4.79 -8.13 -4.28
CA GLY A 107 -3.67 -9.05 -4.51
C GLY A 107 -2.52 -8.38 -5.28
N MET A 108 -2.84 -7.60 -6.31
CA MET A 108 -1.84 -6.82 -7.05
C MET A 108 -1.22 -5.73 -6.17
N ALA A 109 -2.02 -5.04 -5.37
CA ALA A 109 -1.55 -4.07 -4.38
C ALA A 109 -0.60 -4.72 -3.37
N PHE A 110 -0.97 -5.90 -2.84
CA PHE A 110 -0.17 -6.66 -1.88
C PHE A 110 1.19 -7.07 -2.46
N ALA A 111 1.20 -7.63 -3.68
CA ALA A 111 2.45 -7.98 -4.38
C ALA A 111 3.33 -6.74 -4.63
N THR A 112 2.72 -5.62 -5.02
CA THR A 112 3.42 -4.35 -5.21
C THR A 112 4.02 -3.83 -3.91
N ALA A 113 3.29 -3.91 -2.80
CA ALA A 113 3.77 -3.51 -1.47
C ALA A 113 4.97 -4.36 -1.02
N LEU A 114 4.91 -5.68 -1.24
CA LEU A 114 6.00 -6.59 -0.90
C LEU A 114 7.27 -6.28 -1.70
N VAL A 115 7.14 -6.14 -3.02
CA VAL A 115 8.27 -5.81 -3.91
C VAL A 115 8.83 -4.42 -3.57
N GLY A 116 7.97 -3.43 -3.34
CA GLY A 116 8.34 -2.07 -2.95
C GLY A 116 9.12 -2.02 -1.63
N LEU A 117 8.67 -2.79 -0.63
CA LEU A 117 9.36 -2.91 0.66
C LEU A 117 10.76 -3.53 0.50
N ILE A 118 10.85 -4.67 -0.17
CA ILE A 118 12.12 -5.40 -0.36
C ILE A 118 13.15 -4.52 -1.07
N TRP A 119 12.75 -3.86 -2.16
CA TRP A 119 13.67 -2.98 -2.90
C TRP A 119 14.04 -1.71 -2.13
N SER A 120 13.12 -1.18 -1.32
CA SER A 120 13.42 -0.05 -0.45
C SER A 120 14.41 -0.43 0.64
N LEU A 121 14.33 -1.63 1.22
CA LEU A 121 15.35 -2.15 2.14
C LEU A 121 16.74 -2.26 1.48
N PHE A 122 16.80 -2.77 0.25
CA PHE A 122 18.06 -2.84 -0.50
C PHE A 122 18.62 -1.46 -0.92
N GLU A 123 17.76 -0.46 -1.13
CA GLU A 123 18.19 0.93 -1.37
C GLU A 123 18.83 1.52 -0.11
N VAL A 124 18.25 1.29 1.06
CA VAL A 124 18.77 1.84 2.33
C VAL A 124 20.04 1.14 2.78
N ALA A 125 20.16 -0.17 2.53
CA ALA A 125 21.35 -0.96 2.84
C ALA A 125 22.54 -0.69 1.93
N ARG A 126 22.37 0.05 0.82
CA ARG A 126 23.42 0.36 -0.16
C ARG A 126 24.43 1.43 0.28
N LYS A 127 24.40 1.83 1.55
CA LYS A 127 25.37 2.77 2.12
C LYS A 127 26.74 2.12 2.30
#